data_AF-A0A6F9Y3H6-F1
#
_entry.id   AF-A0A6F9Y3H6-F1
#
_cell.length_a   1.000
_cell.length_b   1.000
_cell.length_c   1.000
_cell.angle_alpha   90.00
_cell.angle_beta   90.00
_cell.angle_gamma   90.00
#
_symmetry.space_group_name_H-M   'P 1'
#
loop_
_entity.id
_entity.type
_entity.pdbx_description
1 polymer ?
#
loop_
_entity_poly.entity_id
_entity_poly.type
_entity_poly.pdbx_seq_one_letter_code
_entity_poly.pdbx_strand_id
1 'polypeptide(L)'
;MVKKFKIMLKGISIVLLIMIIINFGMDWCIFDKLGNGSDDGWLGFWGGFLGAIFAVVGVWWQTNKTITNEKELMFSNARPFFNLTVERDTLNLGKLYVTSDEEIGLGRKVIYLKIDNFSNKLMMKVVLKIYTKDGQTDKISIGRIEGGESIQIAPSWTHDIYKMSITDSEFNELDLKIKEICVYFTTEKGERLKLYFQNINGNIENIDSEKIVESNATKNNLNKLNEEYSNNEVFKESKMKLLKK
;
A
#
# COMPACT_ATOMS: atom_id res chain seq x y z
N MET A 1 1.49 -18.76 -0.18
CA MET A 1 2.33 -19.20 0.95
C MET A 1 2.00 -20.64 1.39
N VAL A 2 0.73 -20.94 1.73
CA VAL A 2 0.28 -22.27 2.19
C VAL A 2 0.60 -23.44 1.24
N LYS A 3 0.49 -23.27 -0.09
CA LYS A 3 0.78 -24.35 -1.06
C LYS A 3 2.24 -24.79 -1.05
N LYS A 4 3.21 -23.86 -0.94
CA LYS A 4 4.64 -24.20 -0.95
C LYS A 4 5.07 -24.87 0.36
N PHE A 5 4.52 -24.42 1.49
CA PHE A 5 4.73 -25.07 2.79
C PHE A 5 4.15 -26.50 2.82
N LYS A 6 2.96 -26.72 2.24
CA LYS A 6 2.38 -28.07 2.11
C LYS A 6 3.22 -29.01 1.25
N ILE A 7 3.90 -28.51 0.22
CA ILE A 7 4.78 -29.32 -0.64
C ILE A 7 6.06 -29.70 0.11
N MET A 8 6.69 -28.74 0.81
CA MET A 8 7.87 -29.03 1.64
C MET A 8 7.54 -30.01 2.78
N LEU A 9 6.42 -29.81 3.48
CA LEU A 9 5.97 -30.69 4.55
C LEU A 9 5.69 -32.11 4.02
N LYS A 10 5.02 -32.24 2.86
CA LYS A 10 4.81 -33.54 2.21
C LYS A 10 6.12 -34.22 1.83
N GLY A 11 7.11 -33.48 1.33
CA GLY A 11 8.43 -34.02 1.01
C GLY A 11 9.13 -34.57 2.25
N ILE A 12 9.14 -33.81 3.35
CA ILE A 12 9.72 -34.24 4.63
C ILE A 12 8.98 -35.47 5.18
N SER A 13 7.64 -35.49 5.12
CA SER A 13 6.84 -36.64 5.58
C SER A 13 7.09 -37.91 4.75
N ILE A 14 7.26 -37.81 3.43
CA ILE A 14 7.57 -38.98 2.57
C ILE A 14 8.94 -39.56 2.92
N VAL A 15 9.95 -38.70 3.13
CA VAL A 15 11.29 -39.16 3.52
C VAL A 15 11.27 -39.84 4.89
N LEU A 16 10.55 -39.28 5.87
CA LEU A 16 10.35 -39.91 7.19
C LEU A 16 9.63 -41.27 7.07
N LEU A 17 8.64 -41.38 6.18
CA LEU A 17 7.89 -42.61 5.98
C LEU A 17 8.76 -43.73 5.37
N ILE A 18 9.59 -43.38 4.38
CA ILE A 18 10.56 -44.32 3.78
C ILE A 18 11.56 -44.83 4.82
N MET A 19 12.01 -43.97 5.73
CA MET A 19 12.96 -44.33 6.80
C MET A 19 12.34 -45.27 7.85
N ILE A 20 11.08 -45.05 8.23
CA ILE A 20 10.34 -45.96 9.13
C ILE A 20 10.21 -47.34 8.47
N ILE A 21 9.89 -47.38 7.17
CA ILE A 21 9.77 -48.63 6.41
C ILE A 21 11.11 -49.38 6.37
N ILE A 22 12.24 -48.66 6.22
CA ILE A 22 13.57 -49.28 6.23
C ILE A 22 13.92 -49.85 7.62
N ASN A 23 13.61 -49.12 8.71
CA ASN A 23 13.85 -49.60 10.07
C ASN A 23 13.07 -50.88 10.38
N PHE A 24 11.79 -50.93 10.02
CA PHE A 24 10.98 -52.16 10.16
C PHE A 24 11.38 -53.26 9.16
N GLY A 25 11.93 -52.90 8.00
CA GLY A 25 12.41 -53.84 6.99
C GLY A 25 13.73 -54.52 7.36
N MET A 26 14.58 -53.86 8.17
CA MET A 26 15.85 -54.41 8.66
C MET A 26 15.66 -55.54 9.69
N ASP A 27 14.55 -55.56 10.43
CA ASP A 27 14.18 -56.65 11.34
C ASP A 27 13.62 -57.89 10.62
N TRP A 28 13.47 -57.83 9.29
CA TRP A 28 13.00 -58.95 8.49
C TRP A 28 14.16 -59.93 8.22
N CYS A 29 13.93 -61.22 8.46
CA CYS A 29 14.82 -62.40 8.34
C CYS A 29 15.81 -62.45 7.14
N ILE A 30 15.64 -61.61 6.11
CA ILE A 30 16.56 -61.46 4.97
C ILE A 30 17.81 -60.64 5.34
N PHE A 31 17.70 -59.70 6.28
CA PHE A 31 18.78 -58.80 6.68
C PHE A 31 19.57 -59.27 7.91
N ASP A 32 19.07 -60.27 8.65
CA ASP A 32 19.79 -60.94 9.76
C ASP A 32 21.17 -61.49 9.36
N LYS A 33 21.36 -61.84 8.08
CA LYS A 33 22.64 -62.36 7.56
C LYS A 33 23.66 -61.27 7.20
N LEU A 34 23.30 -59.99 7.25
CA LEU A 34 24.17 -58.87 6.86
C LEU A 34 24.88 -58.20 8.05
N GLY A 35 24.74 -58.76 9.26
CA GLY A 35 25.38 -58.27 10.47
C GLY A 35 24.52 -57.23 11.19
N ASN A 36 24.11 -57.54 12.42
CA ASN A 36 23.36 -56.61 13.26
C ASN A 36 24.16 -55.32 13.42
N GLY A 37 23.59 -54.21 12.94
CA GLY A 37 24.15 -52.87 13.13
C GLY A 37 24.28 -52.56 14.63
N SER A 38 25.38 -51.93 15.02
CA SER A 38 25.61 -51.49 16.41
C SER A 38 24.69 -50.30 16.74
N ASP A 39 24.07 -50.32 17.92
CA ASP A 39 23.17 -49.29 18.43
C ASP A 39 23.78 -47.86 18.41
N ASP A 40 25.11 -47.75 18.53
CA ASP A 40 25.84 -46.47 18.48
C ASP A 40 25.85 -45.83 17.06
N GLY A 41 25.79 -46.66 16.00
CA GLY A 41 25.69 -46.18 14.62
C GLY A 41 24.33 -45.52 14.32
N TRP A 42 23.29 -45.92 15.05
CA TRP A 42 21.93 -45.43 14.86
C TRP A 42 21.76 -44.00 15.37
N LEU A 43 22.30 -43.68 16.55
CA LEU A 43 22.25 -42.32 17.11
C LEU A 43 23.04 -41.31 16.25
N GLY A 44 24.19 -41.72 15.71
CA GLY A 44 24.96 -40.91 14.76
C GLY A 44 24.20 -40.62 13.46
N PHE A 45 23.48 -41.62 12.95
CA PHE A 45 22.60 -41.48 11.78
C PHE A 45 21.44 -40.50 12.04
N TRP A 46 20.73 -40.63 13.17
CA TRP A 46 19.67 -39.70 13.58
C TRP A 46 20.17 -38.28 13.81
N GLY A 47 21.33 -38.13 14.46
CA GLY A 47 21.95 -36.82 14.71
C GLY A 47 22.33 -36.10 13.42
N GLY A 48 22.93 -36.83 12.47
CA GLY A 48 23.27 -36.29 11.14
C GLY A 48 22.04 -35.89 10.33
N PHE A 49 20.99 -36.71 10.35
CA PHE A 49 19.74 -36.44 9.62
C PHE A 49 18.97 -35.25 10.22
N LEU A 50 18.81 -35.22 11.54
CA LEU A 50 18.15 -34.13 12.24
C LEU A 50 18.92 -32.81 12.03
N GLY A 51 20.25 -32.86 12.09
CA GLY A 51 21.13 -31.74 11.77
C GLY A 51 20.94 -31.24 10.34
N ALA A 52 20.81 -32.14 9.35
CA ALA A 52 20.55 -31.77 7.96
C ALA A 52 19.18 -31.09 7.78
N ILE A 53 18.12 -31.58 8.43
CA ILE A 53 16.79 -30.92 8.40
C ILE A 53 16.88 -29.51 8.98
N PHE A 54 17.50 -29.37 10.16
CA PHE A 54 17.66 -28.06 10.80
C PHE A 54 18.49 -27.10 9.94
N ALA A 55 19.53 -27.59 9.27
CA ALA A 55 20.32 -26.77 8.34
C ALA A 55 19.46 -26.26 7.18
N VAL A 56 18.67 -27.13 6.53
CA VAL A 56 17.79 -26.73 5.41
C VAL A 56 16.71 -25.74 5.86
N VAL A 57 16.06 -26.01 7.00
CA VAL A 57 15.04 -25.11 7.57
C VAL A 57 15.66 -23.77 7.97
N GLY A 58 16.85 -23.78 8.57
CA GLY A 58 17.59 -22.59 8.95
C GLY A 58 17.93 -21.71 7.74
N VAL A 59 18.51 -22.29 6.69
CA VAL A 59 18.81 -21.58 5.43
C VAL A 59 17.53 -21.03 4.79
N TRP A 60 16.45 -21.82 4.75
CA TRP A 60 15.17 -21.38 4.21
C TRP A 60 14.59 -20.19 4.99
N TRP A 61 14.61 -20.25 6.33
CA TRP A 61 14.11 -19.19 7.20
C TRP A 61 14.94 -17.91 7.05
N GLN A 62 16.27 -18.02 7.08
CA GLN A 62 17.19 -16.90 6.88
C GLN A 62 17.00 -16.23 5.52
N THR A 63 16.92 -17.03 4.45
CA THR A 63 16.70 -16.53 3.09
C THR A 63 15.36 -15.81 2.98
N ASN A 64 14.29 -16.40 3.52
CA ASN A 64 12.96 -15.81 3.47
C ASN A 64 12.88 -14.50 4.27
N LYS A 65 13.55 -14.42 5.43
CA LYS A 65 13.65 -13.19 6.23
C LYS A 65 14.42 -12.10 5.47
N THR A 66 15.53 -12.46 4.84
CA THR A 66 16.36 -11.53 4.05
C THR A 66 15.57 -10.96 2.87
N ILE A 67 14.92 -11.82 2.07
CA ILE A 67 14.08 -11.39 0.93
C ILE A 67 12.95 -10.46 1.39
N THR A 68 12.35 -10.73 2.55
CA THR A 68 11.26 -9.90 3.07
C THR A 68 11.77 -8.52 3.48
N ASN A 69 12.92 -8.46 4.17
CA ASN A 69 13.53 -7.20 4.57
C ASN A 69 13.98 -6.37 3.37
N GLU A 70 14.61 -7.01 2.37
CA GLU A 70 15.03 -6.33 1.14
C GLU A 70 13.84 -5.75 0.37
N LYS A 71 12.73 -6.49 0.28
CA LYS A 71 11.50 -6.01 -0.34
C LYS A 71 10.92 -4.79 0.39
N GLU A 72 10.83 -4.84 1.72
CA GLU A 72 10.33 -3.70 2.49
C GLU A 72 11.24 -2.48 2.34
N LEU A 73 12.56 -2.69 2.32
CA LEU A 73 13.53 -1.61 2.08
C LEU A 73 13.34 -1.01 0.68
N MET A 74 13.19 -1.85 -0.35
CA MET A 74 12.93 -1.39 -1.72
C MET A 74 11.62 -0.59 -1.82
N PHE A 75 10.55 -1.05 -1.16
CA PHE A 75 9.28 -0.35 -1.15
C PHE A 75 9.35 0.96 -0.37
N SER A 76 9.91 0.94 0.84
CA SER A 76 10.08 2.12 1.67
C SER A 76 10.87 3.22 0.96
N ASN A 77 11.93 2.86 0.22
CA ASN A 77 12.73 3.81 -0.56
C ASN A 77 12.00 4.38 -1.79
N ALA A 78 10.87 3.80 -2.19
CA ALA A 78 10.05 4.27 -3.30
C ALA A 78 8.82 5.06 -2.82
N ARG A 79 8.55 5.12 -1.51
CA ARG A 79 7.43 5.88 -0.96
C ARG A 79 7.73 7.37 -1.06
N PRO A 80 6.84 8.17 -1.65
CA PRO A 80 6.95 9.61 -1.67
C PRO A 80 6.61 10.19 -0.31
N PHE A 81 7.28 11.29 0.01
CA PHE A 81 6.92 12.17 1.12
C PHE A 81 6.13 13.34 0.55
N PHE A 82 4.91 13.51 1.04
CA PHE A 82 4.03 14.59 0.60
C PHE A 82 3.21 15.12 1.77
N ASN A 83 2.81 16.38 1.67
CA ASN A 83 1.87 17.00 2.58
C ASN A 83 0.52 17.19 1.89
N LEU A 84 -0.56 17.01 2.65
CA LEU A 84 -1.90 17.37 2.24
C LEU A 84 -2.38 18.50 3.16
N THR A 85 -2.59 19.68 2.59
CA THR A 85 -2.99 20.88 3.34
C THR A 85 -4.26 21.49 2.77
N VAL A 86 -4.97 22.26 3.59
CA VAL A 86 -6.02 23.17 3.13
C VAL A 86 -5.45 24.57 3.10
N GLU A 87 -5.50 25.23 1.95
CA GLU A 87 -5.06 26.62 1.78
C GLU A 87 -6.28 27.53 1.56
N ARG A 88 -6.22 28.73 2.14
CA ARG A 88 -7.22 29.80 2.01
C ARG A 88 -6.58 31.01 1.33
N ASP A 89 -6.31 30.88 0.03
CA ASP A 89 -5.55 31.86 -0.71
C ASP A 89 -6.01 31.93 -2.18
N THR A 90 -5.42 32.84 -2.94
CA THR A 90 -5.49 32.83 -4.40
C THR A 90 -4.86 31.56 -4.97
N LEU A 91 -5.43 31.06 -6.07
CA LEU A 91 -4.90 29.89 -6.75
C LEU A 91 -3.51 30.20 -7.32
N ASN A 92 -2.58 29.28 -7.04
CA ASN A 92 -1.23 29.34 -7.58
C ASN A 92 -1.22 28.91 -9.06
N LEU A 93 -0.18 29.31 -9.78
CA LEU A 93 0.06 28.80 -11.14
C LEU A 93 0.38 27.30 -11.07
N GLY A 94 -0.16 26.52 -12.02
CA GLY A 94 0.06 25.07 -12.05
C GLY A 94 -1.21 24.26 -12.35
N LYS A 95 -1.21 22.99 -11.92
CA LYS A 95 -2.31 22.05 -12.16
C LYS A 95 -3.38 22.22 -11.08
N LEU A 96 -4.61 22.54 -11.50
CA LEU A 96 -5.80 22.55 -10.66
C LEU A 96 -6.74 21.43 -11.08
N TYR A 97 -7.03 20.50 -10.18
CA TYR A 97 -8.03 19.46 -10.36
C TYR A 97 -9.36 19.91 -9.74
N VAL A 98 -10.44 19.78 -10.50
CA VAL A 98 -11.78 20.21 -10.09
C VAL A 98 -12.75 19.03 -10.07
N THR A 99 -13.68 19.02 -9.11
CA THR A 99 -14.78 18.04 -9.06
C THR A 99 -16.00 18.46 -9.88
N SER A 100 -16.11 19.75 -10.19
CA SER A 100 -17.22 20.36 -10.92
C SER A 100 -16.74 21.01 -12.22
N ASP A 101 -17.64 21.08 -13.20
CA ASP A 101 -17.34 21.68 -14.50
C ASP A 101 -17.23 23.21 -14.47
N GLU A 102 -17.67 23.82 -13.39
CA GLU A 102 -17.76 25.27 -13.24
C GLU A 102 -16.41 26.01 -13.36
N GLU A 103 -16.46 27.23 -13.87
CA GLU A 103 -15.28 28.09 -14.05
C GLU A 103 -14.84 28.72 -12.73
N ILE A 104 -13.72 28.22 -12.20
CA ILE A 104 -12.98 28.86 -11.13
C ILE A 104 -11.95 29.78 -11.80
N GLY A 105 -12.14 31.09 -11.67
CA GLY A 105 -11.29 32.12 -12.26
C GLY A 105 -10.07 32.44 -11.40
N LEU A 106 -9.00 32.91 -12.05
CA LEU A 106 -7.78 33.39 -11.39
C LEU A 106 -8.02 34.72 -10.67
N GLY A 107 -7.32 34.93 -9.54
CA GLY A 107 -7.28 36.22 -8.84
C GLY A 107 -8.30 36.41 -7.71
N ARG A 108 -9.15 35.42 -7.41
CA ARG A 108 -9.98 35.41 -6.20
C ARG A 108 -9.40 34.47 -5.15
N LYS A 109 -9.59 34.81 -3.86
CA LYS A 109 -9.31 33.90 -2.75
C LYS A 109 -10.26 32.72 -2.80
N VAL A 110 -9.73 31.52 -2.68
CA VAL A 110 -10.49 30.28 -2.65
C VAL A 110 -9.95 29.36 -1.56
N ILE A 111 -10.81 28.49 -1.05
CA ILE A 111 -10.38 27.41 -0.18
C ILE A 111 -10.09 26.21 -1.08
N TYR A 112 -8.89 25.65 -1.01
CA TYR A 112 -8.52 24.50 -1.83
C TYR A 112 -7.64 23.52 -1.05
N LEU A 113 -7.64 22.27 -1.49
CA LEU A 113 -6.70 21.27 -1.01
C LEU A 113 -5.44 21.33 -1.86
N LYS A 114 -4.29 21.16 -1.21
CA LYS A 114 -3.00 21.10 -1.89
C LYS A 114 -2.29 19.82 -1.50
N ILE A 115 -1.85 19.07 -2.52
CA ILE A 115 -0.87 18.01 -2.34
C ILE A 115 0.47 18.58 -2.76
N ASP A 116 1.42 18.58 -1.84
CA ASP A 116 2.79 18.99 -2.10
C ASP A 116 3.72 17.79 -1.96
N ASN A 117 4.19 17.24 -3.09
CA ASN A 117 5.14 16.13 -3.10
C ASN A 117 6.56 16.68 -3.03
N PHE A 118 7.05 16.94 -1.81
CA PHE A 118 8.39 17.47 -1.60
C PHE A 118 9.50 16.40 -1.69
N SER A 119 9.15 15.15 -1.97
CA SER A 119 10.13 14.09 -2.28
C SER A 119 10.53 14.07 -3.75
N ASN A 120 11.62 13.39 -4.08
CA ASN A 120 12.00 13.12 -5.47
C ASN A 120 11.35 11.86 -6.07
N LYS A 121 10.30 11.33 -5.43
CA LYS A 121 9.65 10.07 -5.81
C LYS A 121 8.31 10.35 -6.48
N LEU A 122 7.98 9.55 -7.49
CA LEU A 122 6.72 9.67 -8.22
C LEU A 122 5.54 9.07 -7.41
N MET A 123 4.43 9.80 -7.38
CA MET A 123 3.12 9.26 -7.01
C MET A 123 2.33 8.94 -8.28
N MET A 124 1.86 7.70 -8.42
CA MET A 124 1.04 7.27 -9.55
C MET A 124 -0.38 6.90 -9.12
N LYS A 125 -1.35 7.09 -10.03
CA LYS A 125 -2.76 6.73 -9.82
C LYS A 125 -3.28 7.21 -8.47
N VAL A 126 -3.14 8.51 -8.22
CA VAL A 126 -3.55 9.13 -6.95
C VAL A 126 -5.06 9.31 -6.98
N VAL A 127 -5.75 8.81 -5.95
CA VAL A 127 -7.20 8.98 -5.79
C VAL A 127 -7.47 9.56 -4.42
N LEU A 128 -8.13 10.70 -4.38
CA LEU A 128 -8.64 11.31 -3.16
C LEU A 128 -10.12 11.03 -3.05
N LYS A 129 -10.55 10.53 -1.89
CA LYS A 129 -11.95 10.52 -1.47
C LYS A 129 -12.10 11.48 -0.31
N ILE A 130 -12.84 12.57 -0.52
CA ILE A 130 -13.04 13.64 0.44
C ILE A 130 -14.46 13.51 0.97
N TYR A 131 -14.60 13.32 2.27
CA TYR A 131 -15.88 13.17 2.93
C TYR A 131 -16.18 14.44 3.72
N THR A 132 -17.36 15.00 3.49
CA THR A 132 -17.80 16.22 4.16
C THR A 132 -18.63 15.90 5.40
N LYS A 133 -18.75 16.87 6.31
CA LYS A 133 -19.62 16.80 7.51
C LYS A 133 -21.09 16.60 7.12
N ASP A 134 -21.49 17.13 5.96
CA ASP A 134 -22.84 17.05 5.40
C ASP A 134 -23.13 15.68 4.73
N GLY A 135 -22.17 14.75 4.72
CA GLY A 135 -22.31 13.41 4.15
C GLY A 135 -22.05 13.32 2.63
N GLN A 136 -21.78 14.44 1.96
CA GLN A 136 -21.35 14.43 0.56
C GLN A 136 -19.92 13.88 0.43
N THR A 137 -19.67 13.17 -0.66
CA THR A 137 -18.36 12.59 -0.97
C THR A 137 -17.87 13.06 -2.33
N ASP A 138 -16.72 13.72 -2.36
CA ASP A 138 -16.01 14.04 -3.59
C ASP A 138 -14.95 12.99 -3.90
N LYS A 139 -14.80 12.68 -5.19
CA LYS A 139 -13.73 11.81 -5.69
C LYS A 139 -12.90 12.55 -6.72
N ILE A 140 -11.58 12.60 -6.50
CA ILE A 140 -10.63 13.12 -7.48
C ILE A 140 -9.62 12.04 -7.83
N SER A 141 -9.39 11.86 -9.12
CA SER A 141 -8.40 10.93 -9.67
C SER A 141 -7.33 11.73 -10.42
N ILE A 142 -6.06 11.51 -10.10
CA ILE A 142 -4.91 12.19 -10.68
C ILE A 142 -3.95 11.13 -11.21
N GLY A 143 -3.55 11.24 -12.47
CA GLY A 143 -2.73 10.22 -13.12
C GLY A 143 -1.36 10.06 -12.46
N ARG A 144 -0.67 11.19 -12.26
CA ARG A 144 0.67 11.23 -11.67
C ARG A 144 0.96 12.58 -11.01
N ILE A 145 1.78 12.55 -9.95
CA ILE A 145 2.37 13.74 -9.32
C ILE A 145 3.87 13.48 -9.24
N GLU A 146 4.64 14.25 -10.00
CA GLU A 146 6.10 14.09 -10.04
C GLU A 146 6.74 14.51 -8.71
N GLY A 147 7.98 14.11 -8.49
CA GLY A 147 8.74 14.57 -7.33
C GLY A 147 9.02 16.08 -7.42
N GLY A 148 8.79 16.80 -6.33
CA GLY A 148 8.89 18.27 -6.25
C GLY A 148 7.69 19.01 -6.87
N GLU A 149 6.66 18.32 -7.37
CA GLU A 149 5.45 18.95 -7.86
C GLU A 149 4.43 19.17 -6.73
N SER A 150 3.78 20.33 -6.76
CA SER A 150 2.55 20.59 -6.01
C SER A 150 1.36 20.66 -6.94
N ILE A 151 0.22 20.11 -6.51
CA ILE A 151 -1.05 20.18 -7.22
C ILE A 151 -2.13 20.80 -6.34
N GLN A 152 -3.07 21.47 -6.99
CA GLN A 152 -4.20 22.11 -6.33
C GLN A 152 -5.48 21.36 -6.65
N ILE A 153 -6.38 21.31 -5.69
CA ILE A 153 -7.61 20.53 -5.73
C ILE A 153 -8.76 21.40 -5.21
N ALA A 154 -9.76 21.66 -6.05
CA ALA A 154 -10.99 22.35 -5.67
C ALA A 154 -12.15 21.34 -5.57
N PRO A 155 -12.50 20.91 -4.33
CA PRO A 155 -13.64 20.03 -4.08
C PRO A 155 -14.98 20.76 -4.26
N SER A 156 -16.08 20.01 -4.40
CA SER A 156 -17.38 20.55 -4.82
C SER A 156 -17.94 21.56 -3.82
N TRP A 157 -17.69 21.35 -2.51
CA TRP A 157 -18.15 22.24 -1.45
C TRP A 157 -17.44 23.60 -1.45
N THR A 158 -16.23 23.70 -2.03
CA THR A 158 -15.56 25.01 -2.23
C THR A 158 -16.17 25.78 -3.39
N HIS A 159 -16.98 25.05 -4.16
CA HIS A 159 -17.94 25.45 -5.16
C HIS A 159 -18.55 26.86 -4.92
N ASP A 160 -19.46 26.81 -3.96
CA ASP A 160 -20.38 27.90 -3.63
C ASP A 160 -19.65 29.10 -3.01
N ILE A 161 -18.54 28.83 -2.32
CA ILE A 161 -17.70 29.86 -1.68
C ILE A 161 -17.13 30.81 -2.74
N TYR A 162 -16.75 30.30 -3.91
CA TYR A 162 -16.21 31.12 -4.99
C TYR A 162 -17.21 32.17 -5.53
N LYS A 163 -18.52 31.88 -5.43
CA LYS A 163 -19.60 32.76 -5.88
C LYS A 163 -20.03 33.76 -4.81
N MET A 164 -19.63 33.56 -3.55
CA MET A 164 -20.01 34.44 -2.45
C MET A 164 -19.31 35.79 -2.57
N SER A 165 -20.07 36.86 -2.36
CA SER A 165 -19.54 38.22 -2.16
C SER A 165 -19.37 38.46 -0.67
N ILE A 166 -18.25 37.97 -0.12
CA ILE A 166 -17.91 38.07 1.31
C ILE A 166 -16.59 38.81 1.49
N THR A 167 -16.43 39.43 2.65
CA THR A 167 -15.20 40.11 3.05
C THR A 167 -14.08 39.11 3.37
N ASP A 168 -12.84 39.59 3.39
CA ASP A 168 -11.68 38.78 3.77
C ASP A 168 -11.79 38.18 5.18
N SER A 169 -12.41 38.93 6.11
CA SER A 169 -12.62 38.46 7.49
C SER A 169 -13.61 37.30 7.52
N GLU A 170 -14.76 37.46 6.86
CA GLU A 170 -15.79 36.41 6.77
C GLU A 170 -15.27 35.16 6.06
N PHE A 171 -14.45 35.32 5.02
CA PHE A 171 -13.82 34.21 4.31
C PHE A 171 -12.88 33.39 5.20
N ASN A 172 -12.13 34.04 6.09
CA ASN A 172 -11.23 33.36 7.03
C ASN A 172 -12.00 32.62 8.15
N GLU A 173 -13.21 33.06 8.47
CA GLU A 173 -14.06 32.45 9.50
C GLU A 173 -14.92 31.29 8.97
N LEU A 174 -14.96 31.05 7.65
CA LEU A 174 -15.75 29.95 7.08
C LEU A 174 -15.35 28.60 7.67
N ASP A 175 -16.31 27.83 8.16
CA ASP A 175 -16.07 26.47 8.66
C ASP A 175 -15.67 25.54 7.51
N LEU A 176 -14.63 24.73 7.75
CA LEU A 176 -14.25 23.70 6.80
C LEU A 176 -15.26 22.56 6.87
N LYS A 177 -15.98 22.34 5.78
CA LYS A 177 -16.95 21.25 5.63
C LYS A 177 -16.30 19.87 5.54
N ILE A 178 -14.97 19.77 5.49
CA ILE A 178 -14.25 18.49 5.42
C ILE A 178 -14.35 17.78 6.77
N LYS A 179 -14.71 16.50 6.74
CA LYS A 179 -14.63 15.59 7.89
C LYS A 179 -13.36 14.75 7.81
N GLU A 180 -13.16 14.06 6.70
CA GLU A 180 -12.04 13.14 6.48
C GLU A 180 -11.64 13.07 5.00
N ILE A 181 -10.39 12.71 4.74
CA ILE A 181 -9.85 12.51 3.41
C ILE A 181 -9.08 11.19 3.37
N CYS A 182 -9.43 10.32 2.44
CA CYS A 182 -8.65 9.12 2.12
C CYS A 182 -7.83 9.38 0.86
N VAL A 183 -6.51 9.23 0.95
CA VAL A 183 -5.60 9.31 -0.20
C VAL A 183 -5.09 7.92 -0.53
N TYR A 184 -5.37 7.48 -1.75
CA TYR A 184 -4.87 6.22 -2.31
C TYR A 184 -3.85 6.55 -3.38
N PHE A 185 -2.71 5.86 -3.41
CA PHE A 185 -1.75 6.02 -4.50
C PHE A 185 -0.89 4.77 -4.68
N THR A 186 -0.22 4.70 -5.82
CA THR A 186 0.74 3.65 -6.17
C THR A 186 2.14 4.24 -6.31
N THR A 187 3.15 3.60 -5.73
CA THR A 187 4.57 3.99 -5.86
C THR A 187 5.16 3.46 -7.17
N GLU A 188 6.35 3.97 -7.55
CA GLU A 188 7.12 3.49 -8.72
C GLU A 188 7.39 1.98 -8.70
N LYS A 189 7.46 1.37 -7.51
CA LYS A 189 7.67 -0.06 -7.33
C LYS A 189 6.37 -0.88 -7.31
N GLY A 190 5.24 -0.23 -7.60
CA GLY A 190 3.93 -0.85 -7.63
C GLY A 190 3.32 -1.11 -6.25
N GLU A 191 3.91 -0.56 -5.18
CA GLU A 191 3.32 -0.63 -3.85
C GLU A 191 2.10 0.29 -3.79
N ARG A 192 1.01 -0.19 -3.21
CA ARG A 192 -0.21 0.59 -3.01
C ARG A 192 -0.35 0.98 -1.57
N LEU A 193 -0.67 2.25 -1.36
CA LEU A 193 -0.79 2.85 -0.05
C LEU A 193 -2.12 3.58 0.05
N LYS A 194 -2.74 3.46 1.22
CA LYS A 194 -3.91 4.22 1.65
C LYS A 194 -3.54 4.99 2.90
N LEU A 195 -3.69 6.30 2.85
CA LEU A 195 -3.49 7.21 3.97
C LEU A 195 -4.81 7.88 4.33
N TYR A 196 -5.05 8.08 5.63
CA TYR A 196 -6.23 8.74 6.13
C TYR A 196 -5.85 10.05 6.80
N PHE A 197 -6.62 11.08 6.50
CA PHE A 197 -6.49 12.38 7.10
C PHE A 197 -7.84 12.79 7.69
N GLN A 198 -7.81 13.46 8.84
CA GLN A 198 -9.01 14.02 9.45
C GLN A 198 -8.86 15.50 9.65
N ASN A 199 -10.00 16.19 9.62
CA ASN A 199 -10.06 17.60 9.98
C ASN A 199 -10.11 17.73 11.50
N ILE A 200 -9.03 18.19 12.10
CA ILE A 200 -8.90 18.49 13.53
C ILE A 200 -8.75 19.99 13.66
N ASN A 201 -9.77 20.67 14.19
CA ASN A 201 -9.78 22.11 14.42
C ASN A 201 -9.43 22.97 13.18
N GLY A 202 -9.83 22.53 11.98
CA GLY A 202 -9.55 23.25 10.74
C GLY A 202 -8.24 22.83 10.04
N ASN A 203 -7.45 21.95 10.66
CA ASN A 203 -6.24 21.40 10.06
C ASN A 203 -6.48 19.97 9.59
N ILE A 204 -5.97 19.65 8.40
CA ILE A 204 -5.98 18.28 7.88
C ILE A 204 -4.74 17.57 8.41
N GLU A 205 -4.96 16.70 9.38
CA GLU A 205 -3.88 15.95 10.02
C GLU A 205 -3.94 14.49 9.57
N ASN A 206 -2.76 13.92 9.31
CA ASN A 206 -2.66 12.48 9.08
C ASN A 206 -2.91 11.80 10.43
N ILE A 207 -3.95 10.97 10.49
CA ILE A 207 -4.11 10.08 11.63
C ILE A 207 -3.30 8.85 11.28
N ASP A 208 -2.36 8.50 12.16
CA ASP A 208 -1.62 7.22 12.20
C ASP A 208 -2.62 6.05 12.33
N SER A 209 -3.39 5.90 11.27
CA SER A 209 -4.28 4.80 11.00
C SER A 209 -3.38 3.73 10.44
N GLU A 210 -3.46 2.57 11.08
CA GLU A 210 -2.77 1.32 10.73
C GLU A 210 -2.44 1.32 9.24
N LYS A 211 -1.16 1.50 8.92
CA LYS A 211 -0.64 1.55 7.55
C LYS A 211 -1.15 0.32 6.83
N ILE A 212 -2.24 0.45 6.08
CA ILE A 212 -2.78 -0.66 5.29
C ILE A 212 -1.89 -0.73 4.05
N VAL A 213 -0.69 -1.28 4.23
CA VAL A 213 0.10 -1.78 3.11
C VAL A 213 -0.65 -2.98 2.60
N GLU A 214 -1.44 -2.77 1.56
CA GLU A 214 -2.07 -3.87 0.83
C GLU A 214 -1.01 -4.64 0.00
N SER A 215 0.17 -4.93 0.54
CA SER A 215 1.06 -5.97 0.00
C SER A 215 0.61 -7.37 0.44
N ASN A 216 -0.31 -7.44 1.42
CA ASN A 216 -0.87 -8.67 1.98
C ASN A 216 -2.32 -8.93 1.58
N ALA A 217 -2.81 -8.33 0.48
CA ALA A 217 -4.07 -8.79 -0.08
C ALA A 217 -3.90 -10.27 -0.49
N THR A 218 -4.69 -11.15 0.11
CA THR A 218 -4.91 -12.49 -0.43
C THR A 218 -5.18 -12.34 -1.93
N LYS A 219 -4.59 -13.22 -2.75
CA LYS A 219 -4.64 -13.13 -4.23
C LYS A 219 -6.03 -12.74 -4.79
N ASN A 220 -7.12 -13.12 -4.10
CA ASN A 220 -8.50 -12.78 -4.43
C ASN A 220 -8.92 -11.31 -4.18
N ASN A 221 -8.49 -10.66 -3.08
CA ASN A 221 -8.77 -9.23 -2.85
C ASN A 221 -7.90 -8.34 -3.75
N LEU A 222 -6.68 -8.80 -4.02
CA LEU A 222 -5.76 -8.15 -4.95
C LEU A 222 -6.33 -8.18 -6.37
N ASN A 223 -6.94 -9.30 -6.77
CA ASN A 223 -7.64 -9.40 -8.05
C ASN A 223 -8.89 -8.51 -8.12
N LYS A 224 -9.69 -8.41 -7.06
CA LYS A 224 -10.90 -7.56 -7.05
C LYS A 224 -10.56 -6.05 -7.14
N LEU A 225 -9.57 -5.59 -6.37
CA LEU A 225 -9.07 -4.21 -6.48
C LEU A 225 -8.29 -4.00 -7.78
N ASN A 226 -7.53 -5.00 -8.26
CA ASN A 226 -6.90 -4.93 -9.59
C ASN A 226 -7.93 -4.91 -10.72
N GLU A 227 -9.04 -5.62 -10.64
CA GLU A 227 -10.12 -5.57 -11.64
C GLU A 227 -10.80 -4.19 -11.61
N GLU A 228 -10.96 -3.60 -10.43
CA GLU A 228 -11.47 -2.23 -10.24
C GLU A 228 -10.49 -1.16 -10.78
N TYR A 229 -9.17 -1.41 -10.77
CA TYR A 229 -8.11 -0.44 -11.16
C TYR A 229 -7.33 -0.74 -12.47
N SER A 230 -7.36 -1.97 -12.99
CA SER A 230 -6.71 -2.40 -14.26
C SER A 230 -7.67 -2.46 -15.42
N ASN A 231 -9.00 -2.45 -15.20
CA ASN A 231 -9.90 -1.98 -16.24
C ASN A 231 -9.59 -0.48 -16.44
N ASN A 232 -8.71 -0.17 -17.40
CA ASN A 232 -8.32 1.18 -17.80
C ASN A 232 -9.54 2.06 -18.18
N GLU A 233 -10.71 1.46 -18.38
CA GLU A 233 -11.99 2.17 -18.54
C GLU A 233 -12.53 2.80 -17.23
N VAL A 234 -12.02 2.42 -16.06
CA VAL A 234 -12.53 2.85 -14.74
C VAL A 234 -11.66 3.94 -14.08
N PHE A 235 -10.35 4.02 -14.38
CA PHE A 235 -9.52 5.14 -13.94
C PHE A 235 -9.60 6.29 -14.95
N LYS A 236 -10.62 7.14 -14.78
CA LYS A 236 -10.75 8.39 -15.52
C LYS A 236 -10.13 9.52 -14.70
N GLU A 237 -9.08 10.14 -15.23
CA GLU A 237 -8.48 11.32 -14.61
C GLU A 237 -9.54 12.43 -14.47
N SER A 238 -9.58 13.05 -13.30
CA SER A 238 -10.48 14.17 -13.03
C SER A 238 -10.10 15.35 -13.91
N LYS A 239 -11.09 16.22 -14.18
CA LYS A 239 -10.88 17.40 -15.00
C LYS A 239 -9.76 18.26 -14.40
N MET A 240 -8.74 18.52 -15.22
CA MET A 240 -7.59 19.33 -14.85
C MET A 240 -7.61 20.63 -15.66
N LYS A 241 -7.42 21.74 -14.95
CA LYS A 241 -7.23 23.07 -15.52
C LYS A 241 -5.79 23.49 -15.27
N LEU A 242 -5.10 23.91 -16.33
CA LEU A 242 -3.74 24.42 -16.23
C LEU A 242 -3.81 25.94 -16.05
N LEU A 243 -3.49 26.39 -14.84
CA LEU A 243 -3.48 27.80 -14.46
C LEU A 243 -2.18 28.44 -14.95
N LYS A 244 -2.29 29.35 -15.92
CA LYS A 244 -1.19 30.11 -16.52
C LYS A 244 -1.42 31.61 -16.31
N LYS A 245 -0.34 32.39 -16.36
CA LYS A 245 -0.41 33.86 -16.43
C LYS A 245 -1.01 34.32 -17.74
#